data_AF-A0A950R3I9-F1
#
_entry.id   AF-A0A950R3I9-F1
#
_cell.length_a   1.000
_cell.length_b   1.000
_cell.length_c   1.000
_cell.angle_alpha   90.00
_cell.angle_beta   90.00
_cell.angle_gamma   90.00
#
_symmetry.space_group_name_H-M   'P 1'
#
loop_
_entity.id
_entity.type
_entity.pdbx_description
1 polymer ?
#
loop_
_entity_poly.entity_id
_entity_poly.type
_entity_poly.pdbx_seq_one_letter_code
_entity_poly.pdbx_strand_id
1 'polypeptide(L)'
;MPSPSGELLAWDPVGQKAVWRAKYPVVDGGGVLATGGNLVFQGRADGIFAAYRADSGELLWRFDAGMGIMARPVTYTMDGVQYVTLMAGWGGARG
;
A
#
# COMPACT_ATOMS: atom_id res chain seq x y z
N MET A 1 18.47 14.23 -12.96
CA MET A 1 17.09 13.71 -13.00
C MET A 1 16.64 13.46 -11.57
N PRO A 2 15.38 13.73 -11.18
CA PRO A 2 14.89 13.36 -9.85
C PRO A 2 14.98 11.84 -9.66
N SER A 3 15.21 11.38 -8.43
CA SER A 3 15.15 9.96 -8.12
C SER A 3 13.76 9.40 -8.49
N PRO A 4 13.68 8.20 -9.09
CA PRO A 4 12.41 7.58 -9.40
C PRO A 4 11.58 7.41 -8.11
N SER A 5 10.32 7.86 -8.16
CA SER A 5 9.37 7.80 -7.05
C SER A 5 8.02 7.32 -7.55
N GLY A 6 7.25 6.74 -6.64
CA GLY A 6 5.90 6.23 -6.90
C GLY A 6 4.89 6.95 -6.03
N GLU A 7 3.63 6.64 -6.26
CA GLU A 7 2.54 7.20 -5.47
C GLU A 7 1.36 6.24 -5.38
N LEU A 8 0.67 6.30 -4.25
CA LEU A 8 -0.63 5.69 -4.05
C LEU A 8 -1.67 6.71 -4.48
N LEU A 9 -2.47 6.36 -5.49
CA LEU A 9 -3.49 7.21 -6.08
C LEU A 9 -4.88 6.67 -5.72
N ALA A 10 -5.73 7.52 -5.16
CA ALA A 10 -7.17 7.30 -5.22
C ALA A 10 -7.75 7.97 -6.45
N TRP A 11 -8.51 7.18 -7.21
CA TRP A 11 -9.17 7.61 -8.44
C TRP A 11 -10.68 7.51 -8.27
N ASP A 12 -11.38 8.58 -8.63
CA ASP A 12 -12.83 8.57 -8.82
C ASP A 12 -13.13 8.07 -10.24
N PRO A 13 -13.65 6.84 -10.41
CA PRO A 13 -13.91 6.29 -11.73
C PRO A 13 -15.11 6.94 -12.42
N VAL A 14 -16.03 7.55 -11.67
CA VAL A 14 -17.23 8.21 -12.22
C VAL A 14 -16.87 9.61 -12.69
N GLY A 15 -16.24 10.40 -11.82
CA GLY A 15 -15.77 11.75 -12.13
C GLY A 15 -14.48 11.78 -12.96
N GLN A 16 -13.85 10.62 -13.19
CA GLN A 16 -12.61 10.44 -13.95
C GLN A 16 -11.49 11.38 -13.50
N LYS A 17 -11.29 11.47 -12.19
CA LYS A 17 -10.30 12.37 -11.60
C LYS A 17 -9.59 11.75 -10.42
N ALA A 18 -8.37 12.21 -10.18
CA ALA A 18 -7.64 11.92 -8.96
C ALA A 18 -8.34 12.61 -7.78
N VAL A 19 -8.57 11.86 -6.70
CA VAL A 19 -9.12 12.40 -5.44
C VAL A 19 -7.97 12.85 -4.54
N TRP A 20 -6.96 11.99 -4.37
CA TRP A 20 -5.75 12.29 -3.61
C TRP A 20 -4.58 11.44 -4.10
N ARG A 21 -3.36 11.86 -3.76
CA ARG A 21 -2.10 11.15 -4.06
C ARG A 21 -1.21 11.13 -2.82
N ALA A 22 -0.64 9.99 -2.47
CA ALA A 22 0.37 9.85 -1.42
C ALA A 22 1.69 9.39 -2.05
N LYS A 23 2.70 10.26 -2.06
CA LYS A 23 4.00 9.99 -2.70
C LYS A 23 4.93 9.19 -1.78
N TYR A 24 5.77 8.34 -2.37
CA TYR A 24 6.79 7.57 -1.67
C TYR A 24 8.04 7.35 -2.54
N PRO A 25 9.23 7.13 -1.94
CA PRO A 25 10.51 7.22 -2.63
C PRO A 25 10.88 5.96 -3.46
N VAL A 26 9.91 5.15 -3.85
CA VAL A 26 10.10 3.94 -4.68
C VAL A 26 9.02 3.83 -5.74
N VAL A 27 9.36 3.29 -6.91
CA VAL A 27 8.42 3.16 -8.04
C VAL A 27 7.44 2.00 -7.89
N ASP A 28 7.86 0.92 -7.24
CA ASP A 28 7.10 -0.32 -7.19
C ASP A 28 6.30 -0.45 -5.89
N GLY A 29 5.00 -0.70 -6.01
CA GLY A 29 4.11 -1.09 -4.92
C GLY A 29 3.64 -2.53 -5.08
N GLY A 30 3.71 -3.34 -4.02
CA GLY A 30 3.25 -4.73 -3.99
C GLY A 30 1.73 -4.91 -4.05
N GLY A 31 0.97 -3.84 -4.36
CA GLY A 31 -0.48 -3.80 -4.33
C GLY A 31 -1.04 -3.26 -3.01
N VAL A 32 -2.36 -3.19 -2.93
CA VAL A 32 -3.10 -2.51 -1.86
C VAL A 32 -4.27 -3.33 -1.33
N LEU A 33 -4.68 -3.05 -0.10
CA LEU A 33 -5.88 -3.58 0.55
C LEU A 33 -6.66 -2.42 1.18
N ALA A 34 -7.89 -2.19 0.73
CA ALA A 34 -8.83 -1.27 1.37
C ALA A 34 -9.73 -2.03 2.37
N THR A 35 -10.11 -1.38 3.47
CA THR A 35 -10.97 -1.95 4.51
C THR A 35 -12.14 -1.03 4.83
N GLY A 36 -13.20 -1.58 5.44
CA GLY A 36 -14.37 -0.81 5.88
C GLY A 36 -14.08 0.17 7.03
N GLY A 37 -12.91 0.07 7.68
CA GLY A 37 -12.48 0.97 8.76
C GLY A 37 -11.84 2.28 8.29
N ASN A 38 -12.03 2.68 7.03
CA ASN A 38 -11.39 3.85 6.41
C ASN A 38 -9.85 3.75 6.34
N LEU A 39 -9.33 2.54 6.13
CA LEU A 39 -7.90 2.28 5.99
C LEU A 39 -7.56 1.62 4.65
N VAL A 40 -6.47 2.09 4.04
CA VAL A 40 -5.79 1.43 2.92
C VAL A 40 -4.40 1.01 3.36
N PHE A 41 -4.09 -0.27 3.19
CA PHE A 41 -2.78 -0.85 3.46
C PHE A 41 -2.01 -1.06 2.16
N GLN A 42 -0.71 -0.78 2.16
CA GLN A 42 0.15 -0.95 1.00
C GLN A 42 1.52 -1.53 1.42
N GLY A 43 1.95 -2.57 0.71
CA GLY A 43 3.34 -3.02 0.73
C GLY A 43 4.14 -2.34 -0.36
N ARG A 44 5.39 -1.96 -0.09
CA ARG A 44 6.27 -1.25 -1.02
C ARG A 44 7.59 -1.97 -1.24
N ALA A 45 8.22 -1.71 -2.38
CA ALA A 45 9.50 -2.33 -2.73
C ALA A 45 10.69 -1.86 -1.86
N ASP A 46 10.58 -0.76 -1.11
CA ASP A 46 11.55 -0.40 -0.06
C ASP A 46 11.34 -1.18 1.25
N GLY A 47 10.41 -2.12 1.29
CA GLY A 47 10.13 -2.95 2.46
C GLY A 47 9.22 -2.29 3.50
N ILE A 48 8.71 -1.10 3.20
CA ILE A 48 7.74 -0.45 4.08
C ILE A 48 6.34 -1.00 3.82
N PHE A 49 5.71 -1.46 4.90
CA PHE A 49 4.29 -1.71 4.98
C PHE A 49 3.60 -0.52 5.65
N ALA A 50 2.68 0.14 4.96
CA ALA A 50 2.07 1.38 5.43
C ALA A 50 0.54 1.30 5.44
N ALA A 51 -0.07 2.04 6.36
CA ALA A 51 -1.51 2.25 6.44
C ALA A 51 -1.84 3.74 6.26
N TYR A 52 -2.81 4.01 5.40
CA TYR A 52 -3.27 5.34 5.03
C TYR A 52 -4.76 5.50 5.31
N ARG A 53 -5.21 6.72 5.58
CA ARG A 53 -6.65 7.05 5.50
C ARG A 53 -7.16 6.89 4.07
N ALA A 54 -8.29 6.22 3.89
CA ALA A 54 -8.85 5.99 2.56
C ALA A 54 -9.47 7.26 1.93
N ASP A 55 -9.93 8.20 2.75
CA ASP A 55 -10.56 9.45 2.31
C ASP A 55 -9.56 10.56 1.91
N SER A 56 -8.38 10.59 2.51
CA SER A 56 -7.41 11.68 2.34
C SER A 56 -6.03 11.24 1.83
N GLY A 57 -5.68 9.95 1.94
CA GLY A 57 -4.32 9.48 1.68
C GLY A 57 -3.32 9.84 2.78
N GLU A 58 -3.78 10.34 3.93
CA GLU A 58 -2.92 10.62 5.08
C GLU A 58 -2.25 9.35 5.60
N LEU A 59 -0.92 9.37 5.72
CA LEU A 59 -0.17 8.27 6.32
C LEU A 59 -0.41 8.23 7.83
N LEU A 60 -0.96 7.13 8.33
CA LEU A 60 -1.26 6.96 9.75
C LEU A 60 -0.22 6.08 10.46
N TRP A 61 0.31 5.08 9.76
CA TRP A 61 1.21 4.09 10.36
C TRP A 61 2.12 3.45 9.31
N ARG A 62 3.30 3.00 9.76
CA ARG A 62 4.22 2.23 8.94
C ARG A 62 5.04 1.23 9.76
N PHE A 63 5.44 0.15 9.11
CA PHE A 63 6.37 -0.85 9.60
C PHE A 63 7.43 -1.14 8.54
N ASP A 64 8.67 -1.34 8.97
CA ASP A 64 9.79 -1.72 8.12
C ASP A 64 10.01 -3.23 8.23
N ALA A 65 9.74 -3.95 7.14
CA ALA A 65 9.90 -5.40 7.07
C ALA A 65 11.35 -5.83 6.76
N GLY A 66 12.27 -4.88 6.53
CA GLY A 66 13.69 -5.13 6.23
C GLY A 66 13.97 -5.70 4.84
N MET A 67 12.94 -6.01 4.05
CA MET A 67 13.06 -6.49 2.66
C MET A 67 11.86 -6.05 1.82
N GLY A 68 12.06 -5.91 0.51
CA GLY A 68 11.04 -5.44 -0.41
C GLY A 68 9.77 -6.28 -0.38
N ILE A 69 8.61 -5.63 -0.53
CA ILE A 69 7.29 -6.26 -0.54
C ILE A 69 6.69 -6.13 -1.93
N MET A 70 6.58 -7.27 -2.63
CA MET A 70 5.94 -7.35 -3.94
C MET A 70 4.53 -7.99 -3.87
N ALA A 71 4.19 -8.62 -2.75
CA ALA A 71 2.92 -9.32 -2.56
C ALA A 71 1.80 -8.39 -2.08
N ARG A 72 0.58 -8.71 -2.49
CA ARG A 72 -0.62 -7.93 -2.12
C ARG A 72 -1.08 -8.29 -0.71
N PRO A 73 -1.33 -7.31 0.18
CA PRO A 73 -1.83 -7.59 1.52
C PRO A 73 -3.24 -8.18 1.49
N VAL A 74 -3.55 -9.01 2.49
CA VAL A 74 -4.88 -9.61 2.73
C VAL A 74 -5.29 -9.40 4.19
N THR A 75 -6.58 -9.52 4.48
CA THR A 75 -7.09 -9.49 5.85
C THR A 75 -8.07 -10.63 6.10
N TYR A 76 -8.12 -11.11 7.33
CA TYR A 76 -9.03 -12.15 7.81
C TYR A 76 -9.34 -11.94 9.29
N THR A 77 -10.32 -12.66 9.81
CA THR A 77 -10.67 -12.63 11.25
C THR A 77 -10.47 -14.02 11.83
N MET A 78 -9.86 -14.10 13.02
CA MET A 78 -9.76 -15.31 13.83
C MET A 78 -10.05 -14.93 15.28
N ASP A 79 -10.95 -15.67 15.93
CA ASP A 79 -11.34 -15.46 17.33
C ASP A 79 -11.73 -14.01 17.67
N GLY A 80 -12.44 -13.35 16.76
CA GLY A 80 -12.89 -11.96 16.92
C GLY A 80 -11.82 -10.89 16.68
N VAL A 81 -10.59 -11.28 16.33
CA VAL A 81 -9.50 -10.36 16.02
C VAL A 81 -9.28 -10.30 14.51
N GLN A 82 -9.25 -9.09 13.95
CA GLN A 82 -8.91 -8.87 12.54
C GLN A 82 -7.39 -8.82 12.37
N TYR A 83 -6.87 -9.66 11.47
CA TYR A 83 -5.46 -9.70 11.10
C TYR A 83 -5.28 -9.12 9.70
N VAL A 84 -4.16 -8.44 9.48
CA VAL A 84 -3.68 -8.03 8.16
C VAL A 84 -2.35 -8.74 7.91
N THR A 85 -2.21 -9.39 6.78
CA THR A 85 -1.05 -10.25 6.46
C THR A 85 -0.57 -10.00 5.04
N LEU A 86 0.74 -10.09 4.85
CA LEU A 86 1.42 -9.98 3.56
C LEU A 86 2.71 -10.81 3.60
N MET A 87 3.23 -11.17 2.44
CA MET A 87 4.54 -11.81 2.32
C MET A 87 5.61 -10.74 2.01
N ALA A 88 6.62 -10.63 2.87
CA ALA A 88 7.81 -9.84 2.60
C ALA A 88 8.79 -10.71 1.78
N GLY A 89 9.31 -10.17 0.69
CA GLY A 89 10.01 -10.95 -0.31
C GLY A 89 10.11 -10.23 -1.65
N TRP A 90 11.32 -10.16 -2.19
CA TRP A 90 11.51 -9.87 -3.61
C TRP A 90 11.04 -11.08 -4.43
N GLY A 91 10.21 -10.86 -5.44
CA GLY A 91 9.70 -11.90 -6.33
C GLY A 91 8.93 -11.32 -7.52
N GLY A 92 8.78 -12.11 -8.59
CA GLY A 92 8.19 -11.68 -9.86
C GLY A 92 9.24 -11.44 -10.95
N ALA A 93 8.83 -11.53 -12.23
CA ALA A 93 9.71 -11.21 -13.36
C ALA A 93 9.73 -9.69 -13.57
N ARG A 94 10.91 -9.12 -13.83
CA ARG A 94 11.02 -7.82 -14.48
C ARG A 94 10.68 -8.02 -15.96
N GLY A 95 9.39 -7.85 -16.29
CA GLY A 95 8.92 -7.75 -17.68
C GLY A 95 9.18 -6.37 -18.23
#